data_AF-A0A6F8PM03-F1
#
_entry.id   AF-A0A6F8PM03-F1
#
_cell.length_a   1.000
_cell.length_b   1.000
_cell.length_c   1.000
_cell.angle_alpha   90.00
_cell.angle_beta   90.00
_cell.angle_gamma   90.00
#
_symmetry.space_group_name_H-M   'P 1'
#
loop_
_entity.id
_entity.type
_entity.pdbx_description
1 polymer ?
#
loop_
_entity_poly.entity_id
_entity_poly.type
_entity_poly.pdbx_seq_one_letter_code
_entity_poly.pdbx_strand_id
1 'polypeptide(L)' 'MAILKQNEAGIKVPDLCREHSIISATFYKWRAKYGRMDTSMIKRLKELEDENRRLKKMYV' A
#
# COMPACT_ATOMS: atom_id res chain seq x y z
N MET A 1 -3.20 -3.15 -3.14
CA MET A 1 -4.62 -3.09 -3.60
C MET A 1 -5.11 -1.65 -3.80
N ALA A 2 -5.79 -1.32 -4.91
CA ALA A 2 -6.20 0.07 -5.22
C ALA A 2 -7.12 0.70 -4.15
N ILE A 3 -8.09 -0.06 -3.64
CA ILE A 3 -9.06 0.40 -2.64
C ILE A 3 -8.38 0.73 -1.28
N LEU A 4 -7.36 -0.04 -0.87
CA LEU A 4 -6.59 0.25 0.34
C LEU A 4 -5.73 1.50 0.17
N LYS A 5 -5.11 1.68 -1.01
CA LYS A 5 -4.36 2.90 -1.35
C LYS A 5 -5.25 4.15 -1.39
N GLN A 6 -6.46 4.03 -1.92
CA GLN A 6 -7.44 5.12 -1.91
C GLN A 6 -7.83 5.51 -0.46
N ASN A 7 -7.95 4.54 0.44
CA ASN A 7 -8.16 4.83 1.86
C ASN A 7 -6.95 5.49 2.52
N GLU A 8 -5.72 5.04 2.21
CA GLU A 8 -4.47 5.66 2.67
C GLU A 8 -4.28 7.08 2.12
N ALA A 9 -4.81 7.37 0.93
CA ALA A 9 -4.86 8.70 0.34
C ALA A 9 -5.93 9.63 0.98
N GLY A 10 -6.67 9.14 1.98
CA GLY A 10 -7.63 9.92 2.76
C GLY A 10 -9.10 9.76 2.36
N ILE A 11 -9.42 8.89 1.39
CA ILE A 11 -10.82 8.64 1.02
C ILE A 11 -11.50 7.83 2.14
N LYS A 12 -12.70 8.26 2.53
CA LYS A 12 -13.45 7.62 3.61
C LYS A 12 -13.93 6.23 3.18
N VAL A 13 -13.88 5.28 4.12
CA VAL A 13 -14.32 3.89 3.89
C VAL A 13 -15.76 3.78 3.36
N PRO A 14 -16.76 4.56 3.85
CA PRO A 14 -18.12 4.50 3.31
C PRO A 14 -18.22 4.86 1.82
N ASP A 15 -17.41 5.84 1.37
CA ASP A 15 -17.39 6.27 -0.03
C ASP A 15 -16.80 5.17 -0.91
N LEU A 16 -15.71 4.54 -0.47
CA LEU A 16 -15.11 3.38 -1.14
C LEU A 16 -16.04 2.17 -1.17
N CYS A 17 -16.81 1.96 -0.11
CA CYS A 17 -17.80 0.89 -0.06
C CYS A 17 -18.91 1.10 -1.09
N ARG A 18 -19.37 2.35 -1.24
CA ARG A 18 -20.38 2.72 -2.24
C ARG A 18 -19.86 2.66 -3.67
N GLU A 19 -18.66 3.18 -3.93
CA GLU A 19 -18.04 3.22 -5.25
C GLU A 19 -17.72 1.81 -5.76
N HIS A 20 -17.15 0.97 -4.90
CA HIS A 20 -16.72 -0.39 -5.27
C HIS A 20 -17.81 -1.45 -5.01
N SER A 21 -19.02 -1.03 -4.60
CA SER A 21 -20.14 -1.93 -4.26
C SER A 21 -19.76 -3.03 -3.26
N ILE A 22 -18.90 -2.69 -2.29
CA ILE A 22 -18.46 -3.59 -1.23
C ILE A 22 -19.02 -3.13 0.12
N ILE A 23 -19.21 -4.07 1.03
CA ILE A 23 -19.57 -3.75 2.41
C ILE A 23 -18.32 -3.44 3.24
N SER A 24 -18.47 -2.61 4.27
CA SER A 24 -17.37 -2.22 5.18
C SER A 24 -16.65 -3.43 5.79
N ALA A 25 -17.38 -4.51 6.08
CA ALA A 25 -16.80 -5.75 6.60
C ALA A 25 -15.75 -6.36 5.65
N THR A 26 -16.01 -6.33 4.34
CA THR A 26 -15.07 -6.82 3.32
C THR A 26 -13.84 -5.93 3.26
N PHE A 27 -14.01 -4.61 3.31
CA PHE A 27 -12.91 -3.66 3.35
C PHE A 27 -11.97 -3.92 4.54
N TYR A 28 -12.52 -4.08 5.75
CA TYR A 28 -11.70 -4.33 6.94
C TYR A 28 -11.01 -5.71 6.91
N LYS A 29 -11.64 -6.75 6.35
CA LYS A 29 -10.99 -8.05 6.11
C LYS A 29 -9.77 -7.89 5.18
N TRP A 30 -9.91 -7.13 4.09
CA TRP A 30 -8.79 -6.86 3.19
C TRP A 30 -7.71 -6.01 3.84
N ARG A 31 -8.08 -4.99 4.62
CA ARG A 31 -7.11 -4.16 5.37
C ARG A 31 -6.31 -5.00 6.37
N ALA A 32 -6.95 -5.92 7.08
CA ALA A 32 -6.26 -6.80 8.02
C ALA A 32 -5.30 -7.76 7.31
N LYS A 33 -5.70 -8.33 6.16
CA LYS A 33 -4.91 -9.32 5.43
C LYS A 33 -3.79 -8.71 4.59
N TYR A 34 -4.03 -7.57 3.96
CA TYR A 34 -3.15 -7.00 2.94
C TYR A 34 -2.61 -5.60 3.29
N GLY A 35 -3.21 -4.90 4.27
CA GLY A 35 -2.84 -3.52 4.59
C GLY A 35 -1.40 -3.37 5.06
N ARG A 36 -0.87 -4.32 5.83
CA ARG A 36 0.55 -4.34 6.22
C ARG A 36 1.49 -4.83 5.12
N MET A 37 0.97 -5.60 4.17
CA MET A 37 1.76 -6.20 3.08
C MET A 37 2.10 -5.16 2.01
N ASP A 38 1.14 -4.30 1.65
CA ASP A 38 1.37 -3.20 0.71
C ASP A 38 2.41 -2.21 1.30
N THR A 39 2.33 -1.86 2.59
CA THR A 39 3.28 -0.93 3.25
C THR A 39 4.66 -1.53 3.46
N SER A 40 4.77 -2.80 3.87
CA SER A 40 6.07 -3.46 4.07
C SER A 40 6.81 -3.68 2.74
N MET A 41 6.08 -4.02 1.67
CA MET A 41 6.65 -4.17 0.32
C MET A 41 7.17 -2.84 -0.23
N ILE A 42 6.42 -1.74 -0.07
CA ILE A 42 6.88 -0.40 -0.45
C ILE A 42 8.14 0.00 0.32
N LYS A 43 8.18 -0.27 1.63
CA LYS A 43 9.37 -0.01 2.45
C LYS A 43 10.58 -0.81 1.95
N ARG A 44 10.39 -2.11 1.67
CA ARG A 44 11.45 -2.97 1.16
C ARG A 44 11.96 -2.54 -0.21
N LEU A 45 11.07 -2.09 -1.10
CA LEU A 45 11.46 -1.53 -2.40
C LEU A 45 12.31 -0.28 -2.25
N LYS A 46 11.92 0.67 -1.38
CA LYS A 46 12.73 1.87 -1.11
C LYS A 46 14.11 1.53 -0.55
N GLU A 47 14.19 0.59 0.38
CA GLU A 47 15.48 0.12 0.93
C GLU A 47 16.38 -0.46 -0.18
N LEU A 48 15.82 -1.29 -1.06
CA LEU A 48 16.54 -1.88 -2.19
C LEU A 48 16.98 -0.82 -3.21
N GLU A 49 16.13 0.18 -3.50
CA GLU A 49 16.48 1.30 -4.38
C GLU A 49 17.63 2.13 -3.80
N ASP A 50 17.61 2.42 -2.51
CA ASP A 50 18.68 3.15 -1.82
C ASP A 50 19.98 2.35 -1.74
N GLU A 51 19.89 1.04 -1.51
CA GLU A 51 21.04 0.14 -1.54
C GLU A 51 21.66 0.08 -2.93
N ASN A 52 20.85 -0.06 -3.98
CA ASN A 52 21.29 -0.04 -5.37
C ASN A 52 21.93 1.32 -5.75
N ARG A 53 21.35 2.43 -5.28
CA ARG A 53 21.91 3.78 -5.44
C ARG A 53 23.28 3.90 -4.78
N ARG A 54 23.45 3.39 -3.56
CA ARG A 54 24.73 3.37 -2.84
C ARG A 54 25.77 2.52 -3.56
N LEU A 55 25.40 1.31 -3.98
CA LEU A 55 26.26 0.41 -4.74
C LEU A 55 26.71 1.08 -6.05
N LYS A 56 25.79 1.65 -6.83
CA LYS A 56 26.14 2.35 -8.07
C LYS A 56 27.10 3.53 -7.86
N LYS A 57 27.01 4.24 -6.73
CA LYS A 57 27.98 5.29 -6.38
C LYS A 57 29.37 4.77 -5.99
N MET A 58 29.49 3.51 -5.55
CA MET A 58 30.79 2.88 -5.30
C MET A 58 31.47 2.37 -6.57
N TYR A 59 30.68 2.04 -7.61
CA TYR A 59 31.19 1.55 -8.89
C TYR A 59 31.38 2.67 -9.94
N VAL A 60 31.24 3.95 -9.55
CA VAL A 60 31.51 5.16 -10.35
C VAL A 60 32.72 5.89 -9.78
#